data_AF-W4LMZ9-F1
#
_entry.id   AF-W4LMZ9-F1
#
_cell.length_a   1.000
_cell.length_b   1.000
_cell.length_c   1.000
_cell.angle_alpha   90.00
_cell.angle_beta   90.00
_cell.angle_gamma   90.00
#
_symmetry.space_group_name_H-M   'P 1'
#
loop_
_entity.id
_entity.type
_entity.pdbx_description
1 polymer ?
#
loop_
_entity_poly.entity_id
_entity_poly.type
_entity_poly.pdbx_seq_one_letter_code
_entity_poly.pdbx_strand_id
1 'polypeptide(L)'
;GYTWPGGDDIFDYNAAKARTTLVGPRLTRLINCMSPVISSLDVMTHSMGAHVIFKALQQQSIRVRHHFATASSVDNEAIEQGERYYNSSNACKYNFIFHSKNDAVLSFGYRTLEWDRALGHSGPENPAATEDNVKVVNCKRVIKRHGGYKYSGPVFQFIQSTLNRANPGQLPKFTQLTG
;
A
#
# COMPACT_ATOMS: atom_id res chain seq x y z
N GLY A 1 -9.41 13.11 2.72
CA GLY A 1 -9.20 11.82 2.01
C GLY A 1 -9.35 12.04 0.53
N TYR A 2 -8.67 11.25 -0.31
CA TYR A 2 -8.80 11.32 -1.77
C TYR A 2 -9.65 10.15 -2.27
N THR A 3 -10.80 10.46 -2.87
CA THR A 3 -11.67 9.47 -3.52
C THR A 3 -11.42 9.48 -5.02
N TRP A 4 -11.41 8.32 -5.63
CA TRP A 4 -11.26 8.15 -7.08
C TRP A 4 -12.31 7.16 -7.58
N PRO A 5 -12.64 7.17 -8.90
CA PRO A 5 -13.67 6.29 -9.44
C PRO A 5 -13.17 4.84 -9.48
N GLY A 6 -13.25 4.17 -8.34
CA GLY A 6 -13.03 2.73 -8.20
C GLY A 6 -14.16 1.94 -8.87
N GLY A 7 -14.12 0.62 -8.67
CA GLY A 7 -15.21 -0.30 -8.97
C GLY A 7 -15.43 -1.20 -7.76
N ASP A 8 -16.68 -1.56 -7.51
CA ASP A 8 -17.06 -2.42 -6.39
C ASP A 8 -17.21 -3.90 -6.79
N ASP A 9 -17.13 -4.21 -8.08
CA ASP A 9 -17.29 -5.55 -8.65
C ASP A 9 -16.02 -6.11 -9.30
N ILE A 10 -15.84 -7.43 -9.20
CA ILE A 10 -14.75 -8.18 -9.85
C ILE A 10 -14.81 -8.04 -11.39
N PHE A 11 -16.01 -7.89 -11.97
CA PHE A 11 -16.19 -7.66 -13.40
C PHE A 11 -15.70 -6.28 -13.87
N ASP A 12 -15.66 -5.29 -12.96
CA ASP A 12 -15.13 -3.96 -13.22
C ASP A 12 -13.63 -3.84 -12.93
N TYR A 13 -12.99 -4.90 -12.45
CA TYR A 13 -11.59 -4.88 -12.01
C TYR A 13 -10.63 -4.34 -13.09
N ASN A 14 -10.76 -4.79 -14.34
CA ASN A 14 -9.93 -4.30 -15.45
C ASN A 14 -10.20 -2.82 -15.77
N ALA A 15 -11.47 -2.40 -15.72
CA ALA A 15 -11.85 -1.01 -15.93
C ALA A 15 -11.34 -0.11 -14.79
N ALA A 16 -11.45 -0.57 -13.54
CA ALA A 16 -10.90 0.09 -12.37
C ALA A 16 -9.37 0.19 -12.46
N LYS A 17 -8.68 -0.87 -12.92
CA LYS A 17 -7.22 -0.89 -13.11
C LYS A 17 -6.81 0.13 -14.17
N ALA A 18 -7.51 0.18 -15.30
CA ALA A 18 -7.30 1.19 -16.33
C ALA A 18 -7.50 2.62 -15.78
N ARG A 19 -8.52 2.85 -14.94
CA ARG A 19 -8.75 4.15 -14.29
C ARG A 19 -7.60 4.55 -13.35
N THR A 20 -6.92 3.61 -12.68
CA THR A 20 -5.77 3.96 -11.82
C THR A 20 -4.66 4.67 -12.59
N THR A 21 -4.42 4.29 -13.85
CA THR A 21 -3.46 4.95 -14.74
C THR A 21 -3.84 6.39 -15.04
N LEU A 22 -5.13 6.69 -15.16
CA LEU A 22 -5.66 8.04 -15.40
C LEU A 22 -5.71 8.90 -14.12
N VAL A 23 -5.88 8.26 -12.97
CA VAL A 23 -6.03 8.92 -11.67
C VAL A 23 -4.67 9.26 -11.06
N GLY A 24 -3.63 8.46 -11.29
CA GLY A 24 -2.27 8.72 -10.80
C GLY A 24 -1.79 10.17 -11.04
N PRO A 25 -1.83 10.68 -12.29
CA PRO A 25 -1.46 12.06 -12.60
C PRO A 25 -2.32 13.12 -11.89
N ARG A 26 -3.60 12.83 -11.60
CA ARG A 26 -4.46 13.76 -10.83
C ARG A 26 -4.01 13.83 -9.38
N LEU A 27 -3.69 12.70 -8.78
CA LEU A 27 -3.14 12.65 -7.42
C LEU A 27 -1.77 13.31 -7.35
N THR A 28 -0.90 13.11 -8.33
CA THR A 28 0.38 13.82 -8.46
C THR A 28 0.19 15.34 -8.42
N ARG A 29 -0.74 15.87 -9.23
CA ARG A 29 -1.04 17.32 -9.25
C ARG A 29 -1.51 17.80 -7.89
N LEU A 30 -2.41 17.06 -7.24
CA LEU A 30 -2.89 17.40 -5.90
C LEU A 30 -1.75 17.45 -4.88
N ILE A 31 -0.86 16.46 -4.88
CA ILE A 31 0.31 16.43 -4.00
C ILE A 31 1.23 17.62 -4.27
N ASN A 32 1.51 17.94 -5.53
CA ASN A 32 2.33 19.09 -5.90
C ASN A 32 1.69 20.43 -5.50
N CYS A 33 0.36 20.55 -5.49
CA CYS A 33 -0.31 21.75 -4.98
C CYS A 33 -0.19 21.89 -3.45
N MET A 34 -0.13 20.77 -2.73
CA MET A 34 0.01 20.78 -1.27
C MET A 34 1.47 20.89 -0.81
N SER A 35 2.43 20.45 -1.63
CA SER A 35 3.84 20.35 -1.25
C SER A 35 4.47 21.66 -0.72
N PRO A 36 4.10 22.87 -1.17
CA PRO A 36 4.68 24.11 -0.63
C PRO A 36 4.21 24.45 0.79
N VAL A 37 3.11 23.86 1.26
CA VAL A 37 2.47 24.23 2.54
C VAL A 37 2.48 23.11 3.58
N ILE A 38 2.90 21.90 3.20
CA ILE A 38 3.00 20.76 4.12
C ILE A 38 4.46 20.48 4.48
N SER A 39 4.73 20.18 5.75
CA SER A 39 6.07 19.76 6.21
C SER A 39 6.36 18.28 5.92
N SER A 40 5.32 17.47 5.78
CA SER A 40 5.41 16.04 5.46
C SER A 40 4.08 15.51 4.92
N LEU A 41 4.14 14.40 4.18
CA LEU A 41 2.98 13.71 3.63
C LEU A 41 3.01 12.24 4.08
N ASP A 42 1.97 11.78 4.77
CA ASP A 42 1.72 10.36 5.01
C ASP A 42 0.49 9.92 4.22
N VAL A 43 0.53 8.70 3.68
CA VAL A 43 -0.53 8.16 2.84
C VAL A 43 -0.92 6.79 3.35
N MET A 44 -2.22 6.55 3.52
CA MET A 44 -2.76 5.21 3.70
C MET A 44 -3.56 4.83 2.45
N THR A 45 -3.29 3.65 1.91
CA THR A 45 -4.06 3.11 0.77
C THR A 45 -4.66 1.77 1.12
N HIS A 46 -5.72 1.43 0.41
CA HIS A 46 -6.35 0.13 0.50
C HIS A 46 -6.56 -0.46 -0.89
N SER A 47 -6.25 -1.74 -1.07
CA SER A 47 -6.53 -2.46 -2.32
C SER A 47 -5.92 -1.74 -3.53
N MET A 48 -6.74 -1.44 -4.54
CA MET A 48 -6.33 -0.73 -5.76
C MET A 48 -5.82 0.70 -5.52
N GLY A 49 -6.04 1.28 -4.35
CA GLY A 49 -5.41 2.54 -3.97
C GLY A 49 -3.88 2.48 -4.03
N ALA A 50 -3.29 1.28 -3.89
CA ALA A 50 -1.85 1.06 -4.06
C ALA A 50 -1.36 1.41 -5.47
N HIS A 51 -2.09 1.00 -6.52
CA HIS A 51 -1.78 1.40 -7.89
C HIS A 51 -1.79 2.91 -8.06
N VAL A 52 -2.81 3.59 -7.50
CA VAL A 52 -2.97 5.03 -7.64
C VAL A 52 -1.80 5.79 -7.03
N ILE A 53 -1.41 5.46 -5.79
CA ILE A 53 -0.28 6.13 -5.15
C ILE A 53 1.04 5.77 -5.84
N PHE A 54 1.29 4.51 -6.18
CA PHE A 54 2.54 4.15 -6.86
C PHE A 54 2.67 4.82 -8.22
N LYS A 55 1.58 4.90 -9.00
CA LYS A 55 1.55 5.70 -10.24
C LYS A 55 1.82 7.18 -9.97
N ALA A 56 1.23 7.75 -8.93
CA ALA A 56 1.45 9.16 -8.59
C ALA A 56 2.92 9.45 -8.22
N LEU A 57 3.58 8.49 -7.56
CA LEU A 57 4.97 8.55 -7.12
C LEU A 57 6.00 8.16 -8.19
N GLN A 58 5.58 7.79 -9.40
CA GLN A 58 6.52 7.62 -10.51
C GLN A 58 7.18 8.95 -10.92
N GLN A 59 6.63 10.09 -10.50
CA GLN A 59 7.27 11.39 -10.65
C GLN A 59 8.26 11.67 -9.52
N GLN A 60 9.52 11.92 -9.87
CA GLN A 60 10.66 11.97 -8.94
C GLN A 60 10.63 13.11 -7.91
N SER A 61 9.80 14.13 -8.11
CA SER A 61 9.72 15.30 -7.21
C SER A 61 8.87 15.08 -5.96
N ILE A 62 8.08 14.01 -5.91
CA ILE A 62 7.18 13.75 -4.79
C ILE A 62 7.86 12.82 -3.78
N ARG A 63 7.83 13.20 -2.50
CA ARG A 63 8.30 12.36 -1.40
C ARG A 63 7.18 12.14 -0.39
N VAL A 64 7.04 10.89 0.05
CA VAL A 64 6.09 10.47 1.07
C VAL A 64 6.89 10.06 2.30
N ARG A 65 6.47 10.52 3.49
CA ARG A 65 7.11 10.12 4.75
C ARG A 65 6.75 8.68 5.10
N HIS A 66 5.46 8.38 5.24
CA HIS A 66 5.00 7.01 5.46
C HIS A 66 3.91 6.66 4.44
N HIS A 67 4.08 5.52 3.77
CA HIS A 67 3.00 4.87 3.02
C HIS A 67 2.55 3.62 3.77
N PHE A 68 1.29 3.59 4.20
CA PHE A 68 0.65 2.44 4.82
C PHE A 68 -0.23 1.74 3.78
N ALA A 69 0.35 0.77 3.08
CA ALA A 69 -0.29 0.03 2.00
C ALA A 69 -1.02 -1.19 2.55
N THR A 70 -2.35 -1.12 2.65
CA THR A 70 -3.17 -2.23 3.16
C THR A 70 -3.81 -3.02 2.02
N ALA A 71 -3.68 -4.35 2.06
CA ALA A 71 -4.29 -5.24 1.08
C ALA A 71 -3.98 -4.87 -0.39
N SER A 72 -2.78 -4.37 -0.68
CA SER A 72 -2.39 -3.88 -2.01
C SER A 72 -2.71 -4.90 -3.12
N SER A 73 -3.57 -4.51 -4.06
CA SER A 73 -3.90 -5.29 -5.25
C SER A 73 -2.97 -4.91 -6.41
N VAL A 74 -1.68 -5.14 -6.21
CA VAL A 74 -0.64 -5.07 -7.24
C VAL A 74 0.13 -6.38 -7.18
N ASP A 75 0.84 -6.71 -8.25
CA ASP A 75 1.70 -7.90 -8.34
C ASP A 75 2.71 -7.87 -7.18
N ASN A 76 2.98 -9.03 -6.57
CA ASN A 76 3.86 -9.11 -5.40
C ASN A 76 5.31 -8.79 -5.73
N GLU A 77 5.72 -8.94 -6.99
CA GLU A 77 7.02 -8.48 -7.48
C GLU A 77 7.04 -6.97 -7.79
N ALA A 78 5.90 -6.27 -7.91
CA ALA A 78 5.83 -4.94 -8.52
C ALA A 78 6.73 -3.85 -7.89
N ILE A 79 7.21 -4.05 -6.66
CA ILE A 79 8.10 -3.14 -5.91
C ILE A 79 9.52 -3.68 -5.73
N GLU A 80 9.87 -4.76 -6.41
CA GLU A 80 11.21 -5.37 -6.42
C GLU A 80 12.11 -4.71 -7.46
N GLN A 81 13.42 -4.89 -7.35
CA GLN A 81 14.38 -4.27 -8.25
C GLN A 81 14.12 -4.68 -9.70
N GLY A 82 14.00 -3.67 -10.58
CA GLY A 82 13.67 -3.87 -12.00
C GLY A 82 12.17 -3.76 -12.30
N GLU A 83 11.33 -3.77 -11.28
CA GLU A 83 9.87 -3.79 -11.44
C GLU A 83 9.23 -2.40 -11.48
N ARG A 84 8.01 -2.36 -12.03
CA ARG A 84 7.33 -1.14 -12.46
C ARG A 84 7.16 -0.06 -11.38
N TYR A 85 7.08 -0.45 -10.11
CA TYR A 85 6.86 0.44 -8.96
C TYR A 85 8.04 0.49 -8.00
N TYR A 86 9.20 -0.08 -8.33
CA TYR A 86 10.41 0.01 -7.52
C TYR A 86 10.77 1.47 -7.17
N ASN A 87 10.90 2.32 -8.20
CA ASN A 87 11.22 3.73 -7.96
C ASN A 87 10.12 4.46 -7.17
N SER A 88 8.86 4.06 -7.37
CA SER A 88 7.71 4.62 -6.64
C SER A 88 7.72 4.24 -5.17
N SER A 89 8.09 3.01 -4.81
CA SER A 89 8.28 2.63 -3.41
C SER A 89 9.42 3.42 -2.77
N ASN A 90 10.45 3.77 -3.54
CA ASN A 90 11.64 4.47 -3.06
C ASN A 90 11.40 5.98 -2.87
N ALA A 91 10.31 6.51 -3.41
CA ALA A 91 9.82 7.85 -3.08
C ALA A 91 9.28 7.96 -1.64
N CYS A 92 9.08 6.83 -0.95
CA CYS A 92 8.64 6.79 0.44
C CYS A 92 9.85 6.71 1.40
N LYS A 93 9.85 7.43 2.53
CA LYS A 93 10.84 7.21 3.60
C LYS A 93 10.61 5.86 4.27
N TYR A 94 9.35 5.47 4.48
CA TYR A 94 8.96 4.09 4.79
C TYR A 94 7.73 3.68 3.99
N ASN A 95 7.79 2.48 3.42
CA ASN A 95 6.69 1.85 2.71
C ASN A 95 6.25 0.57 3.45
N PHE A 96 5.19 0.68 4.24
CA PHE A 96 4.65 -0.42 5.03
C PHE A 96 3.67 -1.25 4.20
N ILE A 97 4.01 -2.52 3.97
CA ILE A 97 3.18 -3.47 3.24
C ILE A 97 2.43 -4.34 4.25
N PHE A 98 1.17 -4.00 4.50
CA PHE A 98 0.29 -4.80 5.35
C PHE A 98 -0.39 -5.87 4.51
N HIS A 99 -0.11 -7.13 4.83
CA HIS A 99 -0.63 -8.26 4.09
C HIS A 99 -1.29 -9.31 4.99
N SER A 100 -2.22 -10.10 4.42
CA SER A 100 -2.86 -11.20 5.13
C SER A 100 -3.22 -12.33 4.17
N LYS A 101 -2.77 -13.55 4.51
CA LYS A 101 -3.16 -14.77 3.78
C LYS A 101 -4.62 -15.19 4.00
N ASN A 102 -5.38 -14.49 4.86
CA ASN A 102 -6.81 -14.72 5.01
C ASN A 102 -7.65 -13.83 4.06
N ASP A 103 -6.99 -13.05 3.20
CA ASP A 103 -7.66 -12.20 2.22
C ASP A 103 -8.15 -13.03 1.02
N ALA A 104 -9.38 -13.53 1.10
CA ALA A 104 -9.96 -14.37 0.06
C ALA A 104 -10.15 -13.64 -1.29
N VAL A 105 -10.35 -12.32 -1.29
CA VAL A 105 -10.51 -11.52 -2.52
C VAL A 105 -9.20 -11.52 -3.29
N LEU A 106 -8.08 -11.29 -2.60
CA LEU A 106 -6.77 -11.33 -3.23
C LEU A 106 -6.29 -12.77 -3.50
N SER A 107 -6.70 -13.74 -2.69
CA SER A 107 -6.35 -15.15 -2.90
C SER A 107 -7.01 -15.76 -4.13
N PHE A 108 -8.21 -15.32 -4.49
CA PHE A 108 -9.00 -15.91 -5.57
C PHE A 108 -9.25 -14.91 -6.72
N GLY A 109 -9.85 -13.76 -6.43
CA GLY A 109 -10.18 -12.76 -7.45
C GLY A 109 -8.95 -12.24 -8.20
N TYR A 110 -7.93 -11.79 -7.46
CA TYR A 110 -6.70 -11.27 -8.09
C TYR A 110 -5.95 -12.37 -8.85
N ARG A 111 -5.74 -13.52 -8.20
CA ARG A 111 -4.98 -14.63 -8.77
C ARG A 111 -5.62 -15.20 -10.04
N THR A 112 -6.95 -15.23 -10.12
CA THR A 112 -7.66 -15.68 -11.32
C THR A 112 -7.58 -14.67 -12.46
N LEU A 113 -7.58 -13.36 -12.16
CA LEU A 113 -7.59 -12.31 -13.19
C LEU A 113 -6.19 -11.97 -13.70
N GLU A 114 -5.20 -11.95 -12.81
CA GLU A 114 -3.83 -11.50 -13.11
C GLU A 114 -2.85 -12.68 -13.24
N TRP A 115 -3.29 -13.91 -12.93
CA TRP A 115 -2.46 -15.11 -12.93
C TRP A 115 -1.24 -15.04 -12.00
N ASP A 116 -1.27 -14.10 -11.05
CA ASP A 116 -0.18 -13.80 -10.14
C ASP A 116 -0.67 -13.53 -8.71
N ARG A 117 0.24 -13.35 -7.75
CA ARG A 117 -0.05 -13.16 -6.33
C ARG A 117 -0.07 -11.68 -6.00
N ALA A 118 -1.15 -11.23 -5.38
CA ALA A 118 -1.19 -9.86 -4.89
C ALA A 118 -0.21 -9.63 -3.73
N LEU A 119 0.48 -8.48 -3.76
CA LEU A 119 1.36 -7.97 -2.71
C LEU A 119 0.63 -7.92 -1.36
N GLY A 120 -0.63 -7.50 -1.33
CA GLY A 120 -1.49 -7.44 -0.15
C GLY A 120 -1.92 -8.79 0.43
N HIS A 121 -1.74 -9.89 -0.31
CA HIS A 121 -2.00 -11.23 0.18
C HIS A 121 -0.75 -11.85 0.80
N SER A 122 0.39 -11.77 0.11
CA SER A 122 1.58 -12.56 0.46
C SER A 122 2.77 -11.73 0.99
N GLY A 123 2.77 -10.41 0.79
CA GLY A 123 4.00 -9.62 0.81
C GLY A 123 4.78 -9.76 -0.51
N PRO A 124 5.97 -9.15 -0.63
CA PRO A 124 6.84 -9.29 -1.81
C PRO A 124 7.20 -10.75 -2.10
N GLU A 125 7.44 -11.09 -3.36
CA GLU A 125 7.91 -12.44 -3.73
C GLU A 125 9.33 -12.69 -3.22
N ASN A 126 10.23 -11.76 -3.51
CA ASN A 126 11.60 -11.72 -3.06
C ASN A 126 11.83 -10.46 -2.21
N PRO A 127 11.61 -10.51 -0.88
CA PRO A 127 11.86 -9.37 -0.01
C PRO A 127 13.30 -8.83 -0.08
N ALA A 128 14.29 -9.66 -0.43
CA ALA A 128 15.68 -9.22 -0.57
C ALA A 128 15.92 -8.37 -1.83
N ALA A 129 15.00 -8.40 -2.80
CA ALA A 129 15.01 -7.52 -3.97
C ALA A 129 14.24 -6.20 -3.74
N THR A 130 13.69 -5.98 -2.54
CA THR A 130 13.07 -4.70 -2.18
C THR A 130 14.06 -3.79 -1.45
N GLU A 131 13.85 -2.48 -1.51
CA GLU A 131 14.64 -1.52 -0.76
C GLU A 131 14.44 -1.63 0.77
N ASP A 132 15.44 -1.19 1.53
CA ASP A 132 15.42 -1.18 3.00
C ASP A 132 14.26 -0.37 3.59
N ASN A 133 13.69 0.58 2.84
CA ASN A 133 12.54 1.37 3.26
C ASN A 133 11.22 0.56 3.26
N VAL A 134 11.18 -0.60 2.61
CA VAL A 134 10.02 -1.49 2.56
C VAL A 134 9.93 -2.31 3.85
N LYS A 135 8.79 -2.20 4.55
CA LYS A 135 8.55 -2.87 5.83
C LYS A 135 7.32 -3.76 5.69
N VAL A 136 7.55 -5.07 5.66
CA VAL A 136 6.48 -6.06 5.49
C VAL A 136 5.83 -6.37 6.84
N VAL A 137 4.51 -6.22 6.93
CA VAL A 137 3.72 -6.38 8.14
C VAL A 137 2.68 -7.49 7.96
N ASN A 138 2.96 -8.65 8.55
CA ASN A 138 2.06 -9.80 8.49
C ASN A 138 0.87 -9.62 9.45
N CYS A 139 -0.31 -9.47 8.88
CA CYS A 139 -1.55 -9.19 9.59
C CYS A 139 -2.47 -10.41 9.75
N LYS A 140 -2.02 -11.63 9.39
CA LYS A 140 -2.85 -12.85 9.38
C LYS A 140 -3.59 -13.12 10.71
N ARG A 141 -3.02 -12.73 11.84
CA ARG A 141 -3.65 -12.94 13.16
C ARG A 141 -4.88 -12.06 13.36
N VAL A 142 -4.83 -10.80 12.92
CA VAL A 142 -5.85 -9.78 13.23
C VAL A 142 -6.75 -9.43 12.03
N ILE A 143 -6.35 -9.81 10.82
CA ILE A 143 -7.11 -9.57 9.59
C ILE A 143 -7.62 -10.89 9.01
N LYS A 144 -8.94 -10.99 8.89
CA LYS A 144 -9.65 -12.20 8.44
C LYS A 144 -10.32 -12.08 7.06
N ARG A 145 -10.36 -10.88 6.48
CA ARG A 145 -11.00 -10.58 5.19
C ARG A 145 -10.42 -9.31 4.57
N HIS A 146 -10.60 -9.13 3.27
CA HIS A 146 -10.06 -8.02 2.47
C HIS A 146 -10.25 -6.65 3.12
N GLY A 147 -11.49 -6.24 3.39
CA GLY A 147 -11.79 -4.95 4.02
C GLY A 147 -11.50 -4.87 5.53
N GLY A 148 -10.97 -5.94 6.15
CA GLY A 148 -10.81 -6.03 7.61
C GLY A 148 -9.86 -4.99 8.21
N TYR A 149 -8.92 -4.46 7.41
CA TYR A 149 -7.97 -3.43 7.86
C TYR A 149 -8.67 -2.15 8.34
N LYS A 150 -9.82 -1.80 7.74
CA LYS A 150 -10.58 -0.57 8.03
C LYS A 150 -11.15 -0.52 9.45
N TYR A 151 -11.21 -1.68 10.12
CA TYR A 151 -11.83 -1.83 11.44
C TYR A 151 -10.88 -2.47 12.47
N SER A 152 -9.60 -2.61 12.13
CA SER A 152 -8.64 -3.34 12.96
C SER A 152 -7.94 -2.40 13.93
N GLY A 153 -8.35 -2.43 15.20
CA GLY A 153 -7.68 -1.71 16.29
C GLY A 153 -6.15 -1.87 16.29
N PRO A 154 -5.60 -3.11 16.21
CA PRO A 154 -4.16 -3.33 16.15
C PRO A 154 -3.47 -2.65 14.95
N VAL A 155 -4.10 -2.62 13.78
CA VAL A 155 -3.54 -1.91 12.60
C VAL A 155 -3.48 -0.40 12.86
N PHE A 156 -4.55 0.20 13.38
CA PHE A 156 -4.57 1.63 13.68
C PHE A 156 -3.62 2.00 14.83
N GLN A 157 -3.47 1.14 15.84
CA GLN A 157 -2.48 1.33 16.90
C GLN A 157 -1.05 1.32 16.35
N PHE A 158 -0.73 0.43 15.41
CA PHE A 158 0.56 0.44 14.72
C PHE A 158 0.78 1.73 13.95
N ILE A 159 -0.22 2.17 13.16
CA ILE A 159 -0.15 3.41 12.36
C ILE A 159 0.05 4.61 13.29
N GLN A 160 -0.77 4.75 14.33
CA GLN A 160 -0.67 5.83 15.30
C GLN A 160 0.70 5.86 15.99
N SER A 161 1.21 4.70 16.41
CA SER A 161 2.54 4.59 17.01
C SER A 161 3.65 5.00 16.05
N THR A 162 3.51 4.68 14.76
CA THR A 162 4.47 5.08 13.72
C THR A 162 4.44 6.59 13.48
N LEU A 163 3.24 7.18 13.43
CA LEU A 163 3.06 8.63 13.23
C LEU A 163 3.57 9.45 14.42
N ASN A 164 3.43 8.93 15.64
CA ASN A 164 3.83 9.61 16.87
C ASN A 164 5.34 9.51 17.17
N ARG A 165 6.07 8.57 16.56
CA ARG A 165 7.51 8.41 16.79
C ARG A 165 8.30 9.32 15.84
N ALA A 166 9.08 10.24 16.41
CA ALA A 166 10.09 11.00 15.68
C ALA A 166 11.27 10.13 15.17
N ASN A 167 11.41 8.89 15.66
CA ASN A 167 12.47 7.95 15.28
C ASN A 167 11.92 6.56 14.87
N PRO A 168 12.01 6.18 13.57
CA PRO A 168 11.40 4.97 12.99
C PRO A 168 12.10 3.63 13.29
N GLY A 169 13.23 3.63 14.01
CA GLY A 169 14.07 2.44 14.21
C GLY A 169 13.48 1.35 15.12
N GLN A 170 12.34 1.61 15.75
CA GLN A 170 11.60 0.62 16.53
C GLN A 170 10.15 0.62 16.08
N LEU A 171 9.87 -0.13 15.02
CA LEU A 171 8.50 -0.42 14.64
C LEU A 171 7.82 -1.20 15.77
N PRO A 172 6.55 -0.92 16.12
CA PRO A 172 5.81 -1.73 17.07
C PRO A 172 5.82 -3.19 16.61
N LYS A 173 6.26 -4.11 17.48
CA LYS A 173 6.12 -5.53 17.19
C LYS A 173 4.64 -5.87 17.19
N PHE A 174 4.10 -6.25 16.03
CA PHE A 174 2.69 -6.64 15.85
C PHE A 174 2.24 -7.77 16.80
N THR A 175 3.19 -8.50 17.40
CA THR A 175 2.96 -9.59 18.36
C THR A 175 2.53 -9.16 19.76
N GLN A 176 2.54 -7.87 20.10
CA GLN A 176 2.17 -7.38 21.45
C GLN A 176 0.76 -6.79 21.56
N LEU A 177 -0.05 -6.82 20.50
CA LEU A 177 -1.36 -6.13 20.47
C LEU A 177 -2.56 -7.08 20.61
N THR A 178 -2.39 -8.21 21.29
CA THR A 178 -3.52 -9.02 21.77
C THR A 178 -3.76 -8.73 23.24
N GLY A 179 -4.52 -7.67 23.51
CA GLY A 179 -5.28 -7.50 24.74
C GLY A 179 -6.72 -7.89 24.50
#